data_AF-B0NIG3-F1
#
_entry.id   AF-B0NIG3-F1
#
_cell.length_a   1.000
_cell.length_b   1.000
_cell.length_c   1.000
_cell.angle_alpha   90.00
_cell.angle_beta   90.00
_cell.angle_gamma   90.00
#
_symmetry.space_group_name_H-M   'P 1'
#
loop_
_entity.id
_entity.type
_entity.pdbx_description
1 polymer ?
#
loop_
_entity_poly.entity_id
_entity_poly.type
_entity_poly.pdbx_seq_one_letter_code
_entity_poly.pdbx_strand_id
1 'polypeptide(L)' 'MKRITEAELAKELREQYIKNPPEGMTSKEVHDMSDDELLDMDYFLHEFDNLDDDDFGEEGFYIF' A
#
# COMPACT_ATOMS: atom_id res chain seq x y z
N MET A 1 2.85 -12.76 -15.90
CA MET A 1 2.75 -11.68 -14.89
C MET A 1 3.69 -10.57 -15.29
N LYS A 2 3.19 -9.32 -15.38
CA LYS A 2 4.09 -8.16 -15.46
C LYS A 2 4.80 -8.07 -14.12
N ARG A 3 6.13 -8.11 -14.11
CA ARG A 3 6.90 -7.82 -12.90
C ARG A 3 6.90 -6.31 -12.76
N ILE A 4 6.10 -5.81 -11.83
CA ILE A 4 6.11 -4.40 -11.44
C ILE A 4 7.22 -4.27 -10.39
N THR A 5 8.05 -3.23 -10.50
CA THR A 5 9.05 -2.93 -9.47
C THR A 5 8.41 -2.12 -8.33
N GLU A 6 9.00 -2.16 -7.13
CA GLU A 6 8.54 -1.36 -5.97
C GLU A 6 8.46 0.14 -6.32
N ALA A 7 9.45 0.64 -7.07
CA ALA A 7 9.46 2.03 -7.53
C ALA A 7 8.31 2.36 -8.50
N GLU A 8 7.92 1.42 -9.37
CA GLU A 8 6.77 1.60 -10.25
C GLU A 8 5.45 1.54 -9.46
N LEU A 9 5.35 0.62 -8.51
CA LEU A 9 4.19 0.50 -7.61
C LEU A 9 4.00 1.76 -6.77
N ALA A 10 5.06 2.25 -6.12
CA ALA A 10 5.03 3.48 -5.33
C ALA A 10 4.58 4.68 -6.16
N LYS A 11 5.02 4.76 -7.43
CA LYS A 11 4.57 5.82 -8.33
C LYS A 11 3.07 5.75 -8.63
N GLU A 12 2.54 4.57 -8.90
CA GLU A 12 1.11 4.37 -9.17
C GLU A 12 0.26 4.72 -7.92
N LEU A 13 0.68 4.22 -6.75
CA LEU A 13 0.04 4.53 -5.47
C LEU A 13 0.06 6.03 -5.15
N ARG A 14 1.18 6.71 -5.44
CA ARG A 14 1.31 8.15 -5.20
C ARG A 14 0.29 8.93 -6.02
N GLU A 15 0.09 8.57 -7.28
CA GLU A 15 -0.93 9.20 -8.13
C GLU A 15 -2.36 8.95 -7.63
N GLN A 16 -2.62 7.76 -7.06
CA GLN A 16 -3.93 7.41 -6.50
C GLN A 16 -4.21 8.18 -5.21
N TYR A 17 -3.28 8.15 -4.25
CA TYR A 17 -3.44 8.79 -2.94
C TYR A 17 -3.31 10.31 -2.99
N ILE A 18 -2.64 10.90 -4.00
CA ILE A 18 -2.73 12.36 -4.20
C ILE A 18 -4.15 12.78 -4.59
N LYS A 19 -4.84 11.99 -5.43
CA LYS A 19 -6.20 12.29 -5.87
C LYS A 19 -7.22 12.06 -4.76
N ASN A 20 -7.05 10.98 -4.00
CA ASN A 20 -7.89 10.62 -2.86
C ASN A 20 -7.00 10.22 -1.68
N PRO A 21 -6.55 11.18 -0.86
CA PRO A 21 -5.67 10.87 0.25
C PRO A 21 -6.37 10.01 1.31
N PRO A 22 -5.64 9.12 2.00
CA PRO A 22 -6.16 8.37 3.14
C PRO A 22 -6.74 9.30 4.22
N GLU A 23 -7.68 8.77 5.02
CA GLU A 23 -8.27 9.53 6.12
C GLU A 23 -7.19 10.04 7.09
N GLY A 24 -7.27 11.32 7.46
CA GLY A 24 -6.29 11.95 8.33
C GLY A 24 -5.01 12.42 7.61
N MET A 25 -4.92 12.25 6.29
CA MET A 25 -3.80 12.75 5.47
C MET A 25 -4.27 13.76 4.42
N THR A 26 -3.37 14.64 4.03
CA THR A 26 -3.55 15.57 2.90
C THR A 26 -2.78 15.09 1.67
N SER A 27 -3.26 15.45 0.48
CA SER A 27 -2.55 15.14 -0.78
C SER A 27 -1.11 15.65 -0.82
N LYS A 28 -0.81 16.73 -0.09
CA LYS A 28 0.54 17.27 0.03
C LYS A 28 1.45 16.35 0.85
N GLU A 29 0.96 15.82 1.96
CA GLU A 29 1.70 14.87 2.78
C GLU A 29 2.00 13.60 2.00
N VAL A 30 1.02 13.09 1.25
CA VAL A 30 1.21 11.95 0.33
C VAL A 30 2.25 12.25 -0.75
N HIS A 31 2.20 13.45 -1.34
CA HIS A 31 3.18 13.85 -2.34
C HIS A 31 4.61 13.89 -1.78
N ASP A 32 4.77 14.32 -0.52
CA ASP A 32 6.08 14.52 0.10
C ASP A 32 6.63 13.24 0.79
N MET A 33 5.82 12.18 0.96
CA MET A 33 6.25 10.88 1.51
C MET A 33 7.32 10.19 0.64
N SER A 34 8.23 9.45 1.26
CA SER A 34 9.15 8.58 0.51
C SER A 34 8.42 7.38 -0.12
N ASP A 35 9.05 6.74 -1.11
CA ASP A 35 8.47 5.55 -1.73
C ASP A 35 8.32 4.41 -0.71
N ASP A 36 9.30 4.25 0.19
CA ASP A 36 9.25 3.24 1.26
C ASP A 36 8.10 3.52 2.24
N GLU A 37 7.96 4.76 2.73
CA GLU A 37 6.85 5.14 3.63
C GLU A 37 5.48 4.95 2.99
N LEU A 38 5.39 5.22 1.67
CA LEU A 38 4.15 5.06 0.92
C LEU A 38 3.77 3.59 0.76
N LEU A 39 4.76 2.72 0.49
CA LEU A 39 4.56 1.28 0.37
C LEU A 39 4.22 0.64 1.73
N ASP A 40 4.89 1.06 2.81
CA ASP A 40 4.57 0.61 4.17
C ASP A 40 3.15 0.99 4.56
N MET A 41 2.75 2.24 4.28
CA MET A 41 1.39 2.71 4.52
C MET A 41 0.36 1.93 3.70
N ASP A 42 0.61 1.74 2.39
CA ASP A 42 -0.25 0.96 1.50
C ASP A 42 -0.45 -0.47 2.01
N TYR A 43 0.63 -1.09 2.49
CA TYR A 43 0.59 -2.39 3.14
C TYR A 43 -0.33 -2.38 4.36
N PHE A 44 -0.16 -1.45 5.31
CA PHE A 44 -1.01 -1.37 6.50
C PHE A 44 -2.49 -1.06 6.20
N LEU A 45 -2.76 -0.29 5.15
CA LEU A 45 -4.13 0.03 4.74
C LEU A 45 -4.83 -1.19 4.14
N HIS A 46 -4.12 -1.98 3.33
CA HIS A 46 -4.68 -3.16 2.66
C HIS A 46 -4.49 -4.47 3.44
N GLU A 47 -3.70 -4.49 4.53
CA GLU A 47 -3.51 -5.66 5.40
C GLU A 47 -4.84 -6.22 5.92
N PHE A 48 -5.86 -5.36 6.09
CA PHE A 48 -7.20 -5.75 6.54
C PHE A 48 -8.22 -5.94 5.41
N ASP A 49 -7.98 -5.37 4.23
CA ASP A 49 -8.88 -5.48 3.06
C ASP A 49 -8.61 -6.76 2.25
N ASN A 50 -7.40 -7.31 2.30
CA ASN A 50 -7.04 -8.59 1.64
C ASN A 50 -7.55 -9.85 2.37
N LEU A 51 -8.32 -9.71 3.45
CA LEU A 51 -8.96 -10.85 4.13
C LEU A 51 -10.14 -11.44 3.35
N ASP A 52 -10.72 -10.70 2.40
CA ASP A 52 -11.85 -11.14 1.56
C ASP A 52 -11.46 -11.42 0.09
N ASP A 53 -10.24 -11.11 -0.34
CA ASP A 53 -9.72 -11.51 -1.66
C ASP A 53 -8.91 -12.81 -1.50
N ASP A 54 -9.67 -13.91 -1.54
CA ASP A 54 -9.36 -15.36 -1.56
C ASP A 54 -8.07 -15.84 -2.30
N ASP A 55 -6.88 -15.28 -2.05
CA ASP A 55 -5.59 -15.86 -2.51
C ASP A 55 -4.35 -15.45 -1.69
N PHE A 56 -4.52 -14.78 -0.53
CA PHE A 56 -3.42 -14.43 0.39
C PHE A 56 -3.58 -15.09 1.78
N GLY A 57 -4.12 -16.32 1.80
CA GLY A 57 -4.42 -17.11 3.00
C GLY A 57 -3.43 -18.22 3.35
N GLU A 58 -2.23 -18.24 2.78
CA GLU A 58 -1.18 -19.22 3.09
C GLU A 58 0.12 -18.43 3.30
N GLU A 59 0.29 -17.73 4.43
CA GLU A 59 1.29 -18.12 5.42
C GLU A 59 1.06 -17.28 6.69
N GLY A 60 0.17 -17.77 7.54
CA GLY A 60 0.06 -17.27 8.91
C GLY A 60 1.39 -17.45 9.62
N PHE A 61 1.99 -16.35 10.07
CA PHE A 61 3.14 -16.40 10.96
C PHE A 61 2.74 -17.12 12.26
N TYR A 62 3.42 -18.23 12.56
CA TYR A 62 3.30 -18.94 13.83
C TYR A 62 3.70 -18.02 14.99
N ILE A 63 2.74 -17.73 15.88
CA ILE A 63 2.99 -17.21 17.22
C ILE A 63 2.72 -18.34 18.24
N PHE A 64 3.68 -18.50 19.17
CA PHE A 64 3.97 -19.65 20.04
C PHE A 64 2.80 -20.28 20.81
#